data_AF-A0A7C0Z4M0-F1
#
_entry.id   AF-A0A7C0Z4M0-F1
#
_cell.length_a   1.000
_cell.length_b   1.000
_cell.length_c   1.000
_cell.angle_alpha   90.00
_cell.angle_beta   90.00
_cell.angle_gamma   90.00
#
_symmetry.space_group_name_H-M   'P 1'
#
loop_
_entity.id
_entity.type
_entity.pdbx_description
1 polymer ?
#
loop_
_entity_poly.entity_id
_entity_poly.type
_entity_poly.pdbx_seq_one_letter_code
_entity_poly.pdbx_strand_id
1 'polypeptide(L)'
;YQAGTLSGNPMAMAAGIATLTQLQAPGFYEKLDRTAERLATGLKSAAEKAGIPVAVDRVGSMMGMFFTDRPVHNFDDAKRSDLERFTRYYQGMLAEGIYLAPSQFEALFVSAAHTETDIEATVAAAGRVMSTLAG
;
A
#
# COMPACT_ATOMS: atom_id res chain seq x y z
N TYR A 1 27.54 17.44 22.69
CA TYR A 1 26.47 17.08 23.64
C TYR A 1 25.21 16.83 22.81
N GLN A 2 24.64 15.62 22.86
CA GLN A 2 23.34 15.32 22.26
C GLN A 2 22.35 15.11 23.40
N ALA A 3 21.19 15.75 23.33
CA ALA A 3 20.14 15.63 24.34
C ALA A 3 18.77 15.74 23.68
N GLY A 4 17.79 15.03 24.25
CA GLY A 4 16.39 15.11 23.87
C GLY A 4 15.53 14.72 25.06
N THR A 5 14.74 15.65 25.59
CA THR A 5 13.96 15.48 26.84
C THR A 5 13.04 14.26 26.84
N LEU A 6 12.55 13.85 25.66
CA LEU A 6 11.62 12.73 25.51
C LEU A 6 12.24 11.50 24.84
N SER A 7 13.53 11.57 24.49
CA SER A 7 14.27 10.42 23.98
C SER A 7 14.35 9.36 25.08
N GLY A 8 13.93 8.13 24.79
CA GLY A 8 13.92 7.04 25.76
C GLY A 8 12.79 7.10 26.79
N ASN A 9 11.72 7.87 26.54
CA ASN A 9 10.56 7.85 27.43
C ASN A 9 9.98 6.41 27.57
N PRO A 10 9.53 6.02 28.77
CA PRO A 10 9.19 4.62 29.07
C PRO A 10 8.03 4.08 28.24
N MET A 11 7.09 4.94 27.81
CA MET A 11 5.96 4.52 26.98
C MET A 11 6.43 4.09 25.58
N ALA A 12 7.27 4.90 24.93
CA ALA A 12 7.84 4.56 23.63
C ALA A 12 8.73 3.31 23.71
N MET A 13 9.50 3.16 24.79
CA MET A 13 10.36 1.98 24.99
C MET A 13 9.54 0.70 25.18
N ALA A 14 8.51 0.72 26.02
CA ALA A 14 7.64 -0.42 26.24
C ALA A 14 6.91 -0.84 24.96
N ALA A 15 6.33 0.12 24.23
CA ALA A 15 5.66 -0.15 22.95
C ALA A 15 6.64 -0.70 21.89
N GLY A 16 7.82 -0.09 21.75
CA GLY A 16 8.83 -0.54 20.80
C GLY A 16 9.34 -1.96 21.08
N ILE A 17 9.63 -2.30 22.34
CA ILE A 17 10.05 -3.65 22.73
C ILE A 17 8.96 -4.68 22.43
N ALA A 18 7.70 -4.36 22.76
CA ALA A 18 6.57 -5.24 22.47
C ALA A 18 6.41 -5.47 20.96
N THR A 19 6.48 -4.41 20.14
CA THR A 19 6.45 -4.53 18.68
C THR A 19 7.60 -5.38 18.16
N LEU A 20 8.85 -5.07 18.53
CA LEU A 20 10.03 -5.82 18.07
C LEU A 20 9.95 -7.31 18.44
N THR A 21 9.43 -7.62 19.63
CA THR A 21 9.24 -9.01 20.07
C THR A 21 8.23 -9.75 19.18
N GLN A 22 7.13 -9.09 18.78
CA GLN A 22 6.17 -9.68 17.84
C GLN A 22 6.76 -9.87 16.44
N LEU A 23 7.55 -8.90 15.96
CA LEU A 23 8.19 -8.97 14.64
C LEU A 23 9.20 -10.13 14.53
N GLN A 24 9.76 -10.58 15.65
CA GLN A 24 10.70 -11.72 15.70
C GLN A 24 10.03 -13.10 15.65
N ALA A 25 8.69 -13.17 15.68
CA ALA A 25 8.00 -14.45 15.60
C ALA A 25 8.37 -15.20 14.30
N PRO A 26 8.70 -16.49 14.36
CA PRO A 26 9.02 -17.27 13.17
C PRO A 26 7.88 -17.21 12.14
N GLY A 27 8.22 -16.95 10.87
CA GLY A 27 7.22 -16.87 9.79
C GLY A 27 6.50 -15.52 9.68
N PHE A 28 6.79 -14.54 10.54
CA PHE A 28 6.10 -13.24 10.56
C PHE A 28 6.26 -12.52 9.22
N TYR A 29 7.50 -12.32 8.77
CA TYR A 29 7.78 -11.57 7.54
C TYR A 29 7.38 -12.36 6.30
N GLU A 30 7.50 -13.69 6.31
CA GLU A 30 7.07 -14.55 5.22
C GLU A 30 5.55 -14.50 5.03
N LYS A 31 4.77 -14.48 6.13
CA LYS A 31 3.32 -14.29 6.05
C LYS A 31 2.99 -12.91 5.50
N LEU A 32 3.66 -11.88 6.02
CA LEU A 32 3.41 -10.50 5.62
C LEU A 32 3.74 -10.26 4.14
N ASP A 33 4.84 -10.85 3.65
CA ASP A 33 5.26 -10.80 2.25
C ASP A 33 4.21 -11.43 1.33
N ARG A 34 3.72 -12.64 1.65
CA ARG A 34 2.66 -13.30 0.89
C ARG A 34 1.35 -12.51 0.86
N THR A 35 0.96 -11.92 1.99
CA THR A 35 -0.25 -11.08 2.05
C THR A 35 -0.10 -9.86 1.14
N ALA A 36 1.05 -9.19 1.18
CA ALA A 36 1.32 -8.04 0.35
C ALA A 36 1.46 -8.38 -1.14
N GLU A 37 2.01 -9.55 -1.47
CA GLU A 37 2.06 -10.08 -2.85
C GLU A 37 0.65 -10.30 -3.43
N ARG A 38 -0.25 -10.90 -2.64
CA ARG A 38 -1.64 -11.11 -3.04
C ARG A 38 -2.34 -9.80 -3.35
N LEU A 39 -2.16 -8.79 -2.48
CA LEU A 39 -2.74 -7.47 -2.70
C LEU A 39 -2.16 -6.82 -3.97
N ALA A 40 -0.84 -6.75 -4.11
CA ALA A 40 -0.19 -6.13 -5.27
C ALA A 40 -0.62 -6.80 -6.60
N THR A 41 -0.65 -8.13 -6.63
CA THR A 41 -1.11 -8.90 -7.81
C THR A 41 -2.58 -8.64 -8.11
N GLY A 42 -3.43 -8.59 -7.08
CA GLY A 42 -4.86 -8.31 -7.23
C GLY A 42 -5.13 -6.90 -7.75
N LEU A 43 -4.43 -5.87 -7.22
CA LEU A 43 -4.54 -4.49 -7.69
C LEU A 43 -4.10 -4.36 -9.16
N LYS A 44 -2.97 -4.98 -9.52
CA LYS A 44 -2.50 -5.02 -10.91
C LYS A 44 -3.52 -5.67 -11.84
N SER A 45 -4.04 -6.84 -11.46
CA SER A 45 -5.06 -7.55 -12.26
C SER A 45 -6.36 -6.76 -12.39
N ALA A 46 -6.79 -6.04 -11.35
CA ALA A 46 -7.97 -5.19 -11.39
C ALA A 46 -7.82 -4.05 -12.41
N ALA A 47 -6.65 -3.40 -12.44
CA ALA A 47 -6.35 -2.36 -13.40
C ALA A 47 -6.25 -2.90 -14.85
N GLU A 48 -5.58 -4.05 -15.03
CA GLU A 48 -5.47 -4.73 -16.33
C GLU A 48 -6.85 -5.07 -16.92
N LYS A 49 -7.76 -5.61 -16.10
CA LYS A 49 -9.14 -5.92 -16.53
C LYS A 49 -9.93 -4.67 -16.96
N ALA A 50 -9.64 -3.52 -16.37
CA ALA A 50 -10.25 -2.24 -16.73
C ALA A 50 -9.54 -1.54 -17.90
N GLY A 51 -8.45 -2.11 -18.44
CA GLY A 51 -7.64 -1.48 -19.49
C GLY A 51 -6.89 -0.24 -19.00
N ILE A 52 -6.63 -0.13 -17.70
CA ILE A 52 -5.97 1.03 -17.09
C ILE A 52 -4.50 0.68 -16.84
N PRO A 53 -3.55 1.40 -17.48
CA PRO A 53 -2.14 1.16 -17.25
C PRO A 53 -1.74 1.59 -15.84
N VAL A 54 -1.15 0.66 -15.09
CA VAL A 54 -0.57 0.91 -13.77
C VAL A 54 0.77 0.19 -13.63
N ALA A 55 1.71 0.82 -12.94
CA ALA A 55 2.88 0.17 -12.40
C ALA A 55 2.65 -0.11 -10.91
N VAL A 56 2.82 -1.36 -10.49
CA VAL A 56 2.72 -1.78 -9.09
C VAL A 56 4.02 -2.48 -8.71
N ASP A 57 4.74 -1.89 -7.76
CA ASP A 57 6.02 -2.38 -7.28
C ASP A 57 5.95 -2.62 -5.76
N ARG A 58 6.67 -3.62 -5.26
CA ARG A 58 6.61 -4.07 -3.86
C ARG A 58 7.97 -4.50 -3.34
N VAL A 59 8.23 -4.23 -2.07
CA VAL A 59 9.32 -4.83 -1.29
C VAL A 59 8.77 -5.18 0.09
N GLY A 60 8.69 -6.46 0.42
CA GLY A 60 8.07 -6.90 1.67
C GLY A 60 6.61 -6.39 1.76
N SER A 61 6.25 -5.76 2.87
CA SER A 61 4.88 -5.26 3.06
C SER A 61 4.61 -3.87 2.49
N MET A 62 5.63 -3.21 1.92
CA MET A 62 5.55 -1.89 1.33
C MET A 62 5.31 -2.01 -0.18
N MET A 63 4.37 -1.24 -0.71
CA MET A 63 4.13 -1.19 -2.16
C MET A 63 3.84 0.23 -2.67
N GLY A 64 4.19 0.48 -3.93
CA GLY A 64 3.78 1.65 -4.69
C GLY A 64 2.82 1.25 -5.81
N MET A 65 1.89 2.13 -6.15
CA MET A 65 0.96 1.96 -7.26
C MET A 65 0.85 3.27 -8.02
N PHE A 66 1.29 3.28 -9.28
CA PHE A 66 1.40 4.47 -10.11
C PHE A 66 0.52 4.33 -11.35
N PHE A 67 -0.33 5.31 -11.62
CA PHE A 67 -1.12 5.35 -12.85
C PHE A 67 -0.26 5.80 -14.03
N THR A 68 0.42 4.84 -14.65
CA THR A 68 1.37 5.05 -15.76
C THR A 68 1.51 3.79 -16.59
N ASP A 69 1.91 3.95 -17.85
CA ASP A 69 2.21 2.88 -18.81
C ASP A 69 3.69 2.47 -18.84
N ARG A 70 4.50 3.05 -17.95
CA ARG A 70 5.96 2.85 -17.91
C ARG A 70 6.42 2.33 -16.54
N PRO A 71 7.56 1.62 -16.48
CA PRO A 71 8.21 1.30 -15.22
C PRO A 71 8.57 2.56 -14.41
N VAL A 72 8.53 2.47 -13.08
CA VAL A 72 8.88 3.56 -12.17
C VAL A 72 10.14 3.17 -11.39
N HIS A 73 11.30 3.73 -11.76
CA HIS A 73 12.57 3.41 -11.11
C HIS A 73 13.12 4.54 -10.25
N ASN A 74 12.59 5.74 -10.42
CA ASN A 74 13.02 6.93 -9.70
C ASN A 74 11.87 7.93 -9.56
N PHE A 75 12.15 9.03 -8.88
CA PHE A 75 11.16 10.08 -8.62
C PHE A 75 10.68 10.79 -9.90
N ASP A 76 11.53 10.95 -10.91
CA ASP A 76 11.13 11.60 -12.16
C ASP A 76 10.21 10.71 -13.01
N ASP A 77 10.34 9.39 -12.92
CA ASP A 77 9.35 8.46 -13.49
C ASP A 77 8.01 8.58 -12.75
N ALA A 78 8.04 8.60 -11.41
CA ALA A 78 6.84 8.69 -10.58
C ALA A 78 6.02 9.95 -10.87
N LYS A 79 6.68 11.10 -11.11
CA LYS A 79 6.02 12.37 -11.48
C LYS A 79 5.25 12.33 -12.80
N ARG A 80 5.53 11.35 -13.67
CA ARG A 80 4.83 11.18 -14.95
C ARG A 80 3.49 10.44 -14.80
N SER A 81 3.14 10.02 -13.58
CA SER A 81 1.88 9.37 -13.29
C SER A 81 0.69 10.32 -13.46
N ASP A 82 -0.46 9.77 -13.83
CA ASP A 82 -1.72 10.49 -13.94
C ASP A 82 -2.29 10.80 -12.53
N LEU A 83 -2.01 12.01 -12.05
CA LEU A 83 -2.41 12.48 -10.71
C LEU A 83 -3.92 12.72 -10.58
N GLU A 84 -4.60 13.08 -11.67
CA GLU A 84 -6.05 13.28 -11.67
C GLU A 84 -6.76 11.94 -11.53
N ARG A 85 -6.29 10.92 -12.27
CA ARG A 85 -6.79 9.55 -12.14
C ARG A 85 -6.50 8.96 -10.77
N PHE A 86 -5.31 9.18 -10.22
CA PHE A 86 -5.02 8.80 -8.83
C PHE A 86 -6.01 9.44 -7.85
N THR A 87 -6.31 10.73 -8.01
CA THR A 87 -7.25 11.44 -7.14
C THR A 87 -8.65 10.82 -7.19
N ARG A 88 -9.15 10.52 -8.40
CA ARG A 88 -10.44 9.84 -8.59
C ARG A 88 -10.43 8.42 -8.02
N TYR A 89 -9.33 7.68 -8.21
CA TYR A 89 -9.14 6.35 -7.63
C TYR A 89 -9.17 6.39 -6.10
N TYR A 90 -8.41 7.30 -5.48
CA TYR A 90 -8.39 7.51 -4.04
C TYR A 90 -9.79 7.79 -3.49
N GLN A 91 -10.52 8.73 -4.11
CA GLN A 91 -11.88 9.06 -3.69
C GLN A 91 -12.84 7.88 -3.83
N GLY A 92 -12.72 7.11 -4.91
CA GLY A 92 -13.53 5.89 -5.11
C GLY A 92 -13.21 4.81 -4.08
N MET A 93 -11.93 4.56 -3.81
CA MET A 93 -11.50 3.60 -2.80
C MET A 93 -11.98 4.01 -1.40
N LEU A 94 -11.91 5.31 -1.08
CA LEU A 94 -12.43 5.84 0.18
C LEU A 94 -13.95 5.64 0.30
N ALA A 95 -14.70 5.86 -0.79
CA ALA A 95 -16.15 5.63 -0.82
C ALA A 95 -16.52 4.14 -0.66
N GLU A 96 -15.64 3.24 -1.08
CA GLU A 96 -15.73 1.78 -0.86
C GLU A 96 -15.25 1.36 0.55
N GLY A 97 -14.86 2.31 1.40
CA GLY A 97 -14.39 2.05 2.77
C GLY A 97 -12.92 1.67 2.88
N ILE A 98 -12.13 1.81 1.81
CA ILE A 98 -10.69 1.52 1.79
C ILE A 98 -9.91 2.83 1.87
N TYR A 99 -9.29 3.08 3.03
CA TYR A 99 -8.43 4.24 3.22
C TYR A 99 -7.01 3.96 2.72
N LEU A 100 -6.65 4.60 1.62
CA LEU A 100 -5.28 4.61 1.08
C LEU A 100 -4.52 5.85 1.54
N ALA A 101 -3.20 5.87 1.35
CA ALA A 101 -2.43 7.10 1.50
C ALA A 101 -2.96 8.17 0.52
N PRO A 102 -3.27 9.39 0.97
CA PRO A 102 -3.89 10.43 0.13
C PRO A 102 -2.87 11.14 -0.78
N SER A 103 -1.88 10.40 -1.30
CA SER A 103 -0.80 10.91 -2.13
C SER A 103 -0.28 9.82 -3.07
N GLN A 104 -0.15 10.14 -4.35
CA GLN A 104 0.46 9.27 -5.37
C GLN A 104 1.92 8.96 -5.06
N PHE A 105 2.58 9.78 -4.25
CA PHE A 105 3.99 9.66 -3.92
C PHE A 105 4.25 8.97 -2.57
N GLU A 106 3.19 8.49 -1.90
CA GLU A 106 3.34 7.68 -0.69
C GLU A 106 3.14 6.19 -0.97
N ALA A 107 3.88 5.38 -0.22
CA ALA A 107 3.73 3.93 -0.26
C ALA A 107 2.49 3.48 0.54
N LEU A 108 1.93 2.35 0.14
CA LEU A 108 0.94 1.60 0.90
C LEU A 108 1.65 0.55 1.76
N PHE A 109 1.08 0.25 2.91
CA PHE A 109 1.63 -0.72 3.86
C PHE A 109 0.60 -1.78 4.24
N VAL A 110 0.99 -3.04 4.13
CA VAL A 110 0.25 -4.16 4.71
C VAL A 110 0.73 -4.41 6.14
N SER A 111 -0.22 -4.60 7.06
CA SER A 111 0.06 -4.97 8.45
C SER A 111 -0.30 -6.44 8.71
N ALA A 112 0.25 -7.02 9.77
CA ALA A 112 -0.06 -8.40 10.18
C ALA A 112 -1.54 -8.60 10.60
N ALA A 113 -2.29 -7.52 10.81
CA ALA A 113 -3.72 -7.56 11.11
C ALA A 113 -4.59 -7.79 9.88
N HIS A 114 -4.09 -7.49 8.66
CA HIS A 114 -4.84 -7.72 7.43
C HIS A 114 -5.01 -9.22 7.20
N THR A 115 -6.27 -9.64 7.15
CA THR A 115 -6.69 -11.00 6.82
C THR A 115 -6.79 -11.18 5.31
N GLU A 116 -6.92 -12.44 4.86
CA GLU A 116 -7.16 -12.72 3.44
C GLU A 116 -8.46 -12.08 2.94
N THR A 117 -9.49 -12.05 3.79
CA THR A 117 -10.76 -11.40 3.50
C THR A 117 -10.61 -9.89 3.31
N ASP A 118 -9.77 -9.22 4.11
CA ASP A 118 -9.49 -7.80 3.93
C ASP A 118 -8.80 -7.52 2.58
N ILE A 119 -7.86 -8.39 2.19
CA ILE A 119 -7.19 -8.29 0.89
C ILE A 119 -8.16 -8.51 -0.26
N GLU A 120 -9.01 -9.53 -0.19
CA GLU A 120 -10.02 -9.84 -1.21
C GLU A 120 -11.05 -8.71 -1.35
N ALA A 121 -11.54 -8.18 -0.23
CA ALA A 121 -12.45 -7.04 -0.21
C ALA A 121 -11.80 -5.80 -0.84
N THR A 122 -10.53 -5.54 -0.52
CA THR A 122 -9.76 -4.43 -1.10
C THR A 122 -9.58 -4.57 -2.61
N VAL A 123 -9.22 -5.77 -3.09
CA VAL A 123 -9.06 -6.04 -4.53
C VAL A 123 -10.40 -5.93 -5.27
N ALA A 124 -11.50 -6.41 -4.66
CA ALA A 124 -12.83 -6.29 -5.24
C ALA A 124 -13.28 -4.82 -5.33
N ALA A 125 -13.02 -4.02 -4.28
CA ALA A 125 -13.25 -2.57 -4.29
C ALA A 125 -12.42 -1.89 -5.39
N ALA A 126 -11.13 -2.21 -5.50
CA ALA A 126 -10.27 -1.69 -6.54
C ALA A 126 -10.81 -2.01 -7.95
N GLY A 127 -11.31 -3.22 -8.18
CA GLY A 127 -11.96 -3.59 -9.45
C GLY A 127 -13.19 -2.74 -9.75
N ARG A 128 -14.07 -2.53 -8.77
CA ARG A 128 -15.25 -1.64 -8.93
C ARG A 128 -14.82 -0.22 -9.27
N VAL A 129 -13.90 0.35 -8.48
CA VAL A 129 -13.43 1.74 -8.70
C VAL A 129 -12.76 1.87 -10.06
N MET A 130 -11.87 0.96 -10.44
CA MET A 130 -11.19 0.97 -11.75
C MET A 130 -12.19 0.99 -12.91
N SER A 131 -13.30 0.24 -12.82
CA SER A 131 -14.34 0.26 -13.86
C SER A 131 -15.00 1.63 -14.05
N THR A 132 -15.04 2.48 -13.01
CA THR A 132 -15.56 3.86 -13.10
C THR A 132 -14.56 4.86 -13.67
N LEU A 133 -13.29 4.44 -13.80
CA LEU A 133 -12.21 5.23 -14.36
C LEU A 133 -11.95 4.87 -15.83
N ALA A 134 -12.51 3.76 -16.32
CA ALA A 134 -12.40 3.31 -17.70
C ALA A 134 -13.27 4.20 -18.61
N GLY A 135 -12.61 5.07 -19.37
CA GLY A 135 -13.17 6.10 -20.24
C GLY A 135 -12.11 7.17 -20.51
#